data_AF-A0A8S2AA33-F1
#
_entry.id   AF-A0A8S2AA33-F1
#
_cell.length_a   1.000
_cell.length_b   1.000
_cell.length_c   1.000
_cell.angle_alpha   90.00
_cell.angle_beta   90.00
_cell.angle_gamma   90.00
#
_symmetry.space_group_name_H-M   'P 1'
#
loop_
_entity.id
_entity.type
_entity.pdbx_description
1 polymer ?
#
loop_
_entity_poly.entity_id
_entity_poly.type
_entity_poly.pdbx_seq_one_letter_code
_entity_poly.pdbx_strand_id
1 'polypeptide(L)'
;MPRFIATGSLIPQVYYAFSCHPNFRLLYLSSISILGLLAIITLLSPALSTPRFRPFRANLFLAMGSSAVIPATHVLCLYWDHPNVFVALGYEIATALSYFVGATFYVSRVPERWKPGAFDMAGHSHQIFHVFVVFGALAHCVTTLLIIDFSRASPSCGF
;
A
#
# COMPACT_ATOMS: atom_id res chain seq x y z
N MET A 1 -12.06 -6.02 -6.60
CA MET A 1 -11.41 -4.79 -6.09
C MET A 1 -10.14 -5.15 -5.35
N PRO A 2 -9.04 -4.41 -5.55
CA PRO A 2 -7.66 -4.86 -5.35
C PRO A 2 -7.27 -4.90 -3.86
N ARG A 3 -7.80 -5.86 -3.11
CA ARG A 3 -7.60 -5.93 -1.64
C ARG A 3 -6.40 -6.79 -1.21
N PHE A 4 -5.83 -7.59 -2.13
CA PHE A 4 -4.72 -8.51 -1.83
C PHE A 4 -3.33 -7.98 -2.24
N ILE A 5 -3.28 -6.96 -3.10
CA ILE A 5 -2.02 -6.43 -3.64
C ILE A 5 -1.24 -5.64 -2.57
N ALA A 6 -1.94 -4.91 -1.70
CA ALA A 6 -1.32 -4.05 -0.69
C ALA A 6 -0.40 -4.83 0.27
N THR A 7 -0.87 -5.93 0.86
CA THR A 7 -0.09 -6.68 1.86
C THR A 7 1.10 -7.41 1.25
N GLY A 8 0.93 -8.05 0.09
CA GLY A 8 2.03 -8.76 -0.57
C GLY A 8 3.14 -7.81 -1.05
N SER A 9 2.76 -6.60 -1.46
CA SER A 9 3.69 -5.60 -2.00
C SER A 9 4.58 -4.92 -0.93
N LEU A 10 4.19 -4.98 0.36
CA LEU A 10 4.95 -4.41 1.47
C LEU A 10 6.03 -5.36 2.03
N ILE A 11 5.87 -6.67 1.83
CA ILE A 11 6.82 -7.69 2.31
C ILE A 11 8.25 -7.44 1.78
N PRO A 12 8.50 -7.30 0.46
CA PRO A 12 9.86 -7.07 -0.04
C PRO A 12 10.43 -5.75 0.46
N GLN A 13 9.64 -4.68 0.50
CA GLN A 13 10.09 -3.37 1.00
C GLN A 13 10.60 -3.45 2.44
N VAL A 14 9.80 -4.04 3.34
CA VAL A 14 10.19 -4.21 4.75
C VAL A 14 11.38 -5.17 4.89
N TYR A 15 11.41 -6.25 4.10
CA TYR A 15 12.50 -7.22 4.15
C TYR A 15 13.86 -6.60 3.81
N TYR A 16 13.91 -5.80 2.74
CA TYR A 16 15.14 -5.17 2.26
C TYR A 16 15.51 -3.90 3.04
N ALA A 17 14.53 -3.11 3.50
CA ALA A 17 14.80 -1.90 4.27
C ALA A 17 15.33 -2.18 5.69
N PHE A 18 14.89 -3.29 6.31
CA PHE A 18 15.36 -3.72 7.63
C PHE A 18 16.32 -4.92 7.55
N SER A 19 17.07 -5.06 6.45
CA SER A 19 18.05 -6.13 6.28
C SER A 19 19.06 -6.20 7.43
N CYS A 20 19.48 -5.05 7.94
CA CYS A 20 20.40 -4.90 9.08
C CYS A 20 19.76 -4.99 10.48
N HIS A 21 18.43 -5.02 10.57
CA HIS A 21 17.72 -5.01 11.86
C HIS A 21 16.73 -6.18 11.94
N PRO A 22 17.21 -7.41 12.26
CA PRO A 22 16.38 -8.61 12.19
C PRO A 22 15.17 -8.58 13.13
N ASN A 23 15.29 -7.95 14.31
CA ASN A 23 14.20 -7.82 15.27
C ASN A 23 13.04 -6.98 14.72
N PHE A 24 13.35 -5.81 14.15
CA PHE A 24 12.33 -4.93 13.55
C PHE A 24 11.74 -5.54 12.29
N ARG A 25 12.57 -6.18 11.46
CA ARG A 25 12.11 -6.91 10.27
C ARG A 25 11.08 -7.98 10.66
N LEU A 26 11.35 -8.80 11.67
CA LEU A 26 10.43 -9.85 12.12
C LEU A 26 9.13 -9.26 12.67
N LEU A 27 9.22 -8.19 13.48
CA LEU A 27 8.06 -7.51 14.05
C LEU A 27 7.12 -6.99 12.95
N TYR A 28 7.65 -6.27 11.96
CA TYR A 28 6.81 -5.70 10.89
C TYR A 28 6.26 -6.77 9.96
N LEU A 29 7.08 -7.75 9.54
CA LEU A 29 6.61 -8.82 8.65
C LEU A 29 5.54 -9.70 9.30
N SER A 30 5.70 -10.01 10.60
CA SER A 30 4.67 -10.76 11.34
C SER A 30 3.38 -9.95 11.47
N SER A 31 3.46 -8.66 11.81
CA SER A 31 2.31 -7.77 11.89
C SER A 31 1.53 -7.68 10.57
N ILE A 32 2.24 -7.42 9.46
CA ILE A 32 1.64 -7.33 8.11
C ILE A 32 1.00 -8.67 7.70
N SER A 33 1.65 -9.79 8.02
CA SER A 33 1.13 -11.12 7.72
C SER A 33 -0.15 -11.45 8.50
N ILE A 34 -0.20 -11.11 9.78
CA ILE A 34 -1.38 -11.31 10.64
C ILE A 34 -2.54 -10.45 10.13
N LEU A 35 -2.31 -9.16 9.86
CA LEU A 35 -3.34 -8.28 9.32
C LEU A 35 -3.85 -8.75 7.96
N GLY A 36 -2.94 -9.22 7.08
CA GLY A 36 -3.28 -9.80 5.79
C GLY A 36 -4.12 -11.07 5.92
N LEU A 37 -3.78 -11.96 6.85
CA LEU A 37 -4.55 -13.16 7.12
C LEU A 37 -5.95 -12.83 7.63
N LEU A 38 -6.07 -11.90 8.58
CA LEU A 38 -7.37 -11.43 9.06
C LEU A 38 -8.20 -10.84 7.92
N ALA A 39 -7.59 -10.07 7.02
CA ALA A 39 -8.28 -9.52 5.86
C ALA A 39 -8.79 -10.64 4.93
N ILE A 40 -7.98 -11.64 4.64
CA ILE A 40 -8.40 -12.83 3.87
C ILE A 40 -9.58 -13.53 4.55
N ILE A 41 -9.50 -13.79 5.85
CA ILE A 41 -10.57 -14.46 6.61
C ILE A 41 -11.88 -13.66 6.54
N THR A 42 -11.82 -12.34 6.71
CA THR A 42 -13.03 -11.49 6.63
C THR A 42 -13.65 -11.43 5.25
N LEU A 43 -12.84 -11.58 4.19
CA LEU A 43 -13.31 -11.59 2.81
C LEU A 43 -13.88 -12.95 2.39
N LEU A 44 -13.30 -14.04 2.87
CA LEU A 44 -13.72 -15.40 2.51
C LEU A 44 -14.85 -15.95 3.40
N SER A 45 -15.03 -15.41 4.61
CA SER A 45 -16.10 -15.85 5.52
C SER A 45 -17.43 -15.12 5.22
N PRO A 46 -18.50 -15.84 4.86
CA PRO A 46 -19.83 -15.24 4.64
C PRO A 46 -20.39 -14.58 5.91
N ALA A 47 -20.15 -15.17 7.08
CA ALA A 47 -20.60 -14.65 8.36
C ALA A 47 -19.98 -13.27 8.67
N LEU A 48 -18.70 -13.09 8.36
CA LEU A 48 -17.96 -11.83 8.56
C LEU A 48 -18.20 -10.80 7.45
N SER A 49 -18.88 -11.20 6.36
CA SER A 49 -19.26 -10.30 5.28
C SER A 49 -20.57 -9.54 5.53
N THR A 50 -21.33 -9.94 6.55
CA THR A 50 -22.61 -9.32 6.92
C THR A 50 -22.47 -7.85 7.32
N PRO A 51 -23.54 -7.03 7.23
CA PRO A 51 -23.51 -5.61 7.58
C PRO A 51 -23.06 -5.33 9.03
N ARG A 52 -23.30 -6.28 9.95
CA ARG A 52 -22.87 -6.20 11.36
C ARG A 52 -21.37 -6.04 11.53
N PHE A 53 -20.56 -6.64 10.65
CA PHE A 53 -19.09 -6.57 10.69
C PHE A 53 -18.50 -5.49 9.77
N ARG A 54 -19.33 -4.58 9.23
CA ARG A 54 -18.86 -3.43 8.46
C ARG A 54 -17.83 -2.55 9.20
N PRO A 55 -18.03 -2.16 10.48
CA PRO A 55 -17.03 -1.35 11.19
C PRO A 55 -15.73 -2.13 11.44
N PHE A 56 -15.82 -3.43 11.74
CA PHE A 56 -14.65 -4.29 11.90
C PHE A 56 -13.80 -4.33 10.63
N ARG A 57 -14.42 -4.57 9.47
CA ARG A 57 -13.70 -4.55 8.18
C ARG A 57 -13.09 -3.18 7.87
N ALA A 58 -13.82 -2.09 8.14
CA ALA A 58 -13.31 -0.73 7.92
C ALA A 58 -12.06 -0.46 8.78
N ASN A 59 -12.12 -0.79 10.07
CA ASN A 59 -10.99 -0.62 10.98
C ASN A 59 -9.81 -1.51 10.60
N LEU A 60 -10.05 -2.74 10.14
CA LEU A 60 -9.01 -3.65 9.66
C LEU A 60 -8.28 -3.07 8.43
N PHE A 61 -9.01 -2.59 7.42
CA PHE A 61 -8.38 -1.96 6.25
C PHE A 61 -7.65 -0.67 6.61
N LEU A 62 -8.18 0.12 7.55
CA LEU A 62 -7.51 1.32 8.05
C LEU A 62 -6.21 0.96 8.78
N ALA A 63 -6.24 -0.05 9.65
CA ALA A 63 -5.07 -0.54 10.36
C ALA A 63 -3.99 -1.02 9.38
N MET A 64 -4.36 -1.81 8.38
CA MET A 64 -3.46 -2.26 7.32
C MET A 64 -2.80 -1.09 6.58
N GLY A 65 -3.58 -0.09 6.15
CA GLY A 65 -3.03 1.09 5.48
C GLY A 65 -2.09 1.89 6.38
N SER A 66 -2.50 2.13 7.63
CA SER A 66 -1.68 2.86 8.60
C SER A 66 -0.39 2.12 9.00
N SER A 67 -0.40 0.78 8.98
CA SER A 67 0.76 -0.03 9.33
C SER A 67 1.93 0.12 8.35
N ALA A 68 1.71 0.64 7.15
CA ALA A 68 2.78 0.95 6.19
C ALA A 68 3.54 2.24 6.55
N VAL A 69 2.87 3.19 7.21
CA VAL A 69 3.48 4.48 7.61
C VAL A 69 4.55 4.29 8.68
N ILE A 70 4.29 3.40 9.65
CA ILE A 70 5.21 3.14 10.76
C ILE A 70 6.60 2.66 10.29
N PRO A 71 6.74 1.58 9.49
CA PRO A 71 8.03 1.13 9.01
C PRO A 71 8.67 2.14 8.05
N ALA A 72 7.91 2.86 7.22
CA ALA A 72 8.45 3.90 6.35
C ALA A 72 9.11 5.04 7.15
N THR A 73 8.43 5.55 8.18
CA THR A 73 8.99 6.58 9.07
C THR A 73 10.19 6.04 9.85
N HIS A 74 10.15 4.79 10.32
CA HIS A 74 11.27 4.20 11.04
C HIS A 74 12.52 4.08 10.15
N VAL A 75 12.38 3.64 8.90
CA VAL A 75 13.49 3.60 7.92
C VAL A 75 14.03 5.01 7.66
N LEU A 76 13.15 6.00 7.51
CA LEU A 76 13.55 7.40 7.32
C LEU A 76 14.37 7.93 8.52
N CYS A 77 13.98 7.60 9.75
CA CYS A 77 14.72 7.98 10.95
C CYS A 77 16.08 7.27 11.06
N LEU A 78 16.19 6.02 10.61
CA LEU A 78 17.45 5.27 10.64
C LEU A 78 18.44 5.72 9.56
N TYR A 79 17.95 6.12 8.39
CA TYR A 79 18.76 6.38 7.20
C TYR A 79 18.49 7.76 6.60
N TRP A 80 18.39 8.78 7.45
CA TRP A 80 18.06 10.17 7.06
C TRP A 80 19.07 10.79 6.07
N ASP A 81 20.28 10.27 5.95
CA ASP A 81 21.29 10.83 5.04
C ASP A 81 21.37 10.08 3.69
N HIS A 82 20.58 9.01 3.50
CA HIS A 82 20.64 8.20 2.28
C HIS A 82 19.68 8.70 1.20
N PRO A 83 20.19 9.11 0.00
CA PRO A 83 19.35 9.71 -1.04
C PRO A 83 18.27 8.75 -1.57
N ASN A 84 18.59 7.46 -1.70
CA ASN A 84 17.62 6.45 -2.16
C ASN A 84 16.41 6.33 -1.22
N VAL A 85 16.59 6.54 0.09
CA VAL A 85 15.50 6.46 1.08
C VAL A 85 14.55 7.65 0.94
N PHE A 86 15.09 8.86 0.70
CA PHE A 86 14.27 10.05 0.42
C PHE A 86 13.48 9.93 -0.88
N VAL A 87 14.13 9.47 -1.94
CA VAL A 87 13.47 9.29 -3.24
C VAL A 87 12.40 8.19 -3.13
N ALA A 88 12.70 7.08 -2.45
CA ALA A 88 11.73 6.02 -2.18
C ALA A 88 10.51 6.54 -1.39
N LEU A 89 10.72 7.35 -0.36
CA LEU A 89 9.62 7.99 0.38
C LEU A 89 8.76 8.88 -0.53
N GLY A 90 9.38 9.64 -1.43
CA GLY A 90 8.66 10.46 -2.41
C GLY A 90 7.74 9.63 -3.31
N TYR A 91 8.23 8.50 -3.83
CA TYR A 91 7.42 7.57 -4.61
C TYR A 91 6.33 6.87 -3.77
N GLU A 92 6.61 6.57 -2.51
CA GLU A 92 5.61 6.01 -1.58
C GLU A 92 4.45 7.00 -1.32
N ILE A 93 4.77 8.29 -1.16
CA ILE A 93 3.77 9.35 -1.07
C ILE A 93 2.98 9.46 -2.39
N ALA A 94 3.65 9.36 -3.54
CA ALA A 94 2.99 9.36 -4.84
C ALA A 94 2.03 8.16 -5.02
N THR A 95 2.39 6.98 -4.53
CA THR A 95 1.53 5.79 -4.46
C THR A 95 0.27 6.09 -3.64
N ALA A 96 0.45 6.61 -2.42
CA ALA A 96 -0.66 6.93 -1.53
C ALA A 96 -1.62 7.98 -2.12
N LEU A 97 -1.07 9.05 -2.71
CA LEU A 97 -1.86 10.10 -3.37
C LEU A 97 -2.61 9.55 -4.59
N SER A 98 -1.97 8.71 -5.40
CA SER A 98 -2.61 8.09 -6.57
C SER A 98 -3.83 7.25 -6.15
N TYR A 99 -3.68 6.41 -5.12
CA TYR A 99 -4.79 5.63 -4.58
C TYR A 99 -5.89 6.50 -3.97
N PHE A 100 -5.53 7.57 -3.25
CA PHE A 100 -6.50 8.49 -2.68
C PHE A 100 -7.32 9.21 -3.76
N VAL A 101 -6.67 9.75 -4.78
CA VAL A 101 -7.33 10.43 -5.91
C VAL A 101 -8.23 9.45 -6.67
N GLY A 102 -7.72 8.26 -7.01
CA GLY A 102 -8.51 7.22 -7.65
C GLY A 102 -9.75 6.84 -6.84
N ALA A 103 -9.60 6.62 -5.53
CA ALA A 103 -10.71 6.31 -4.64
C ALA A 103 -11.76 7.44 -4.59
N THR A 104 -11.32 8.69 -4.66
CA THR A 104 -12.20 9.86 -4.70
C THR A 104 -13.06 9.87 -5.97
N PHE A 105 -12.49 9.57 -7.14
CA PHE A 105 -13.27 9.38 -8.37
C PHE A 105 -14.27 8.23 -8.24
N TYR A 106 -13.81 7.07 -7.78
CA TYR A 106 -14.66 5.88 -7.61
C TYR A 106 -15.86 6.14 -6.70
N VAL A 107 -15.66 6.82 -5.56
CA VAL A 107 -16.74 7.10 -4.59
C VAL A 107 -17.67 8.20 -5.09
N SER A 108 -17.13 9.26 -5.71
CA SER A 108 -17.93 10.39 -6.19
C SER A 108 -18.77 10.07 -7.43
N ARG A 109 -18.41 9.02 -8.18
CA ARG A 109 -19.01 8.63 -9.47
C ARG A 109 -18.95 9.75 -10.51
N VAL A 110 -17.89 10.54 -10.47
CA VAL A 110 -17.61 11.59 -11.46
C VAL A 110 -16.71 10.97 -12.55
N PRO A 111 -16.97 11.22 -13.85
CA PRO A 111 -17.90 12.20 -14.42
C PRO A 111 -19.31 11.68 -14.76
N GLU A 112 -19.61 10.39 -14.62
CA GLU A 112 -20.90 9.81 -15.05
C GLU A 112 -22.11 10.39 -14.28
N ARG A 113 -21.89 10.87 -13.06
CA ARG A 113 -22.90 11.61 -12.28
C ARG A 113 -23.31 12.91 -12.94
N TRP A 114 -22.43 13.56 -13.69
CA TRP A 114 -22.70 14.85 -14.34
C TRP A 114 -23.41 14.70 -15.68
N LYS A 115 -23.15 13.60 -16.41
CA LYS A 115 -23.81 13.35 -17.69
C LYS A 115 -24.15 11.85 -17.84
N PRO A 116 -25.31 11.43 -17.29
CA PRO A 116 -25.77 10.05 -17.40
C PRO A 116 -25.88 9.63 -18.87
N GLY A 117 -25.40 8.43 -19.22
CA GLY A 117 -25.41 7.90 -20.59
C GLY A 117 -24.22 8.30 -21.48
N ALA A 118 -23.44 9.32 -21.11
CA ALA A 118 -22.29 9.76 -21.93
C ALA A 118 -21.02 8.95 -21.69
N PHE A 119 -20.90 8.29 -20.53
CA PHE A 119 -19.69 7.60 -20.09
C PHE A 119 -19.90 6.07 -19.93
N ASP A 120 -20.94 5.52 -20.56
CA ASP A 120 -21.34 4.12 -20.35
C ASP A 120 -20.31 3.10 -20.87
N MET A 121 -19.52 3.46 -21.90
CA MET A 121 -18.48 2.60 -22.47
C MET A 121 -17.06 3.00 -22.03
N ALA A 122 -16.76 4.30 -21.94
CA ALA A 122 -15.42 4.80 -21.66
C ALA A 122 -15.44 6.07 -20.79
N GLY A 123 -14.44 6.26 -19.95
CA GLY A 123 -14.22 7.46 -19.15
C GLY A 123 -15.06 7.55 -17.87
N HIS A 124 -15.78 6.51 -17.48
CA HIS A 124 -16.49 6.49 -16.20
C HIS A 124 -15.53 6.33 -15.02
N SER A 125 -15.98 6.74 -13.82
CA SER A 125 -15.18 6.78 -12.59
C SER A 125 -14.41 5.49 -12.27
N HIS A 126 -14.99 4.33 -12.59
CA HIS A 126 -14.34 3.04 -12.33
C HIS A 126 -13.13 2.79 -13.26
N GLN A 127 -13.18 3.23 -14.53
CA GLN A 127 -12.01 3.17 -15.41
C GLN A 127 -10.93 4.15 -14.94
N ILE A 128 -11.32 5.36 -14.56
CA ILE A 128 -10.40 6.37 -14.00
C ILE A 128 -9.73 5.83 -12.73
N PHE A 129 -10.50 5.20 -11.83
CA PHE A 129 -9.99 4.53 -10.65
C PHE A 129 -8.90 3.50 -10.99
N HIS A 130 -9.14 2.62 -11.96
CA HIS A 130 -8.13 1.63 -12.37
C HIS A 130 -6.86 2.28 -12.93
N VAL A 131 -6.98 3.36 -13.69
CA VAL A 131 -5.81 4.12 -14.19
C VAL A 131 -4.96 4.63 -13.02
N PHE A 132 -5.58 5.22 -11.99
CA PHE A 132 -4.86 5.65 -10.79
C PHE A 132 -4.30 4.49 -9.97
N VAL A 133 -4.97 3.34 -9.93
CA VAL A 133 -4.43 2.11 -9.30
C VAL A 133 -3.17 1.64 -10.04
N VAL A 134 -3.12 1.70 -11.37
CA VAL A 134 -1.93 1.35 -12.14
C VAL A 134 -0.80 2.33 -11.87
N PHE A 135 -1.05 3.64 -11.85
CA PHE A 135 -0.02 4.62 -11.50
C PHE A 135 0.54 4.41 -10.10
N GLY A 136 -0.33 4.19 -9.11
CA GLY A 136 0.10 3.88 -7.75
C GLY A 136 0.94 2.60 -7.69
N ALA A 137 0.55 1.53 -8.39
CA ALA A 137 1.32 0.30 -8.44
C ALA A 137 2.70 0.49 -9.10
N LEU A 138 2.80 1.29 -10.16
CA LEU A 138 4.09 1.61 -10.80
C LEU A 138 5.00 2.41 -9.87
N ALA A 139 4.48 3.43 -9.19
CA ALA A 139 5.23 4.20 -8.19
C ALA A 139 5.73 3.28 -7.05
N HIS A 140 4.87 2.37 -6.56
CA HIS A 140 5.22 1.37 -5.55
C HIS A 140 6.33 0.41 -6.01
N CYS A 141 6.31 0.00 -7.29
CA CYS A 141 7.40 -0.78 -7.89
C CYS A 141 8.71 0.00 -7.87
N VAL A 142 8.69 1.28 -8.22
CA VAL A 142 9.89 2.15 -8.17
C VAL A 142 10.41 2.27 -6.74
N THR A 143 9.55 2.52 -5.75
CA THR A 143 9.94 2.50 -4.32
C THR A 143 10.66 1.19 -3.97
N THR A 144 10.08 0.06 -4.38
CA THR A 144 10.64 -1.27 -4.07
C THR A 144 12.01 -1.47 -4.69
N LEU A 145 12.21 -1.06 -5.94
CA LEU A 145 13.51 -1.14 -6.61
C LEU A 145 14.56 -0.26 -5.93
N LEU A 146 14.20 0.97 -5.56
CA LEU A 146 15.11 1.89 -4.84
C LEU A 146 15.54 1.32 -3.49
N ILE A 147 14.64 0.68 -2.75
CA ILE A 147 14.94 0.03 -1.47
C ILE A 147 15.84 -1.20 -1.67
N ILE A 148 15.61 -1.99 -2.73
CA ILE A 148 16.49 -3.12 -3.08
C ILE A 148 17.90 -2.63 -3.43
N ASP A 149 18.01 -1.58 -4.24
CA ASP A 149 19.29 -1.02 -4.64
C ASP A 149 20.03 -0.38 -3.45
N PHE A 150 19.31 0.30 -2.55
CA PHE A 150 19.83 0.74 -1.26
C PHE A 150 20.39 -0.42 -0.43
N SER A 151 19.63 -1.52 -0.33
CA SER A 151 20.02 -2.71 0.43
C SER A 151 21.26 -3.38 -0.16
N ARG A 152 21.40 -3.41 -1.49
CA ARG A 152 22.57 -3.93 -2.21
C ARG A 152 23.81 -3.04 -2.07
N ALA A 153 23.62 -1.73 -2.06
CA ALA A 153 24.69 -0.75 -1.95
C ALA A 153 25.24 -0.63 -0.52
N SER A 154 24.46 -1.02 0.49
CA SER A 154 24.87 -1.02 1.88
C SER A 154 25.70 -2.29 2.17
N PRO A 155 27.01 -2.19 2.49
CA PRO A 155 27.83 -3.35 2.79
C PRO A 155 27.28 -4.09 4.02
N SER A 156 27.44 -5.42 4.02
CA SER A 156 26.97 -6.36 5.04
C SER A 156 27.06 -5.77 6.44
N CYS A 157 25.89 -5.52 7.02
CA CYS A 157 25.65 -4.99 8.34
C CYS A 157 26.69 -5.51 9.32
N GLY A 158 27.61 -4.64 9.76
CA GLY A 158 28.70 -5.02 10.65
C GLY A 158 28.12 -5.57 11.96
N PHE A 159 28.55 -6.79 12.32
CA PHE A 159 28.35 -7.34 13.65
C PHE A 159 29.30 -6.68 14.66
#